data_AF-A0A0N9HWE3-F1
#
_entry.id   AF-A0A0N9HWE3-F1
#
_cell.length_a   1.000
_cell.length_b   1.000
_cell.length_c   1.000
_cell.angle_alpha   90.00
_cell.angle_beta   90.00
_cell.angle_gamma   90.00
#
_symmetry.space_group_name_H-M   'P 1'
#
loop_
_entity.id
_entity.type
_entity.pdbx_description
1 polymer ?
#
loop_
_entity_poly.entity_id
_entity_poly.type
_entity_poly.pdbx_seq_one_letter_code
_entity_poly.pdbx_strand_id
1 'polypeptide(L)'
;MLAGIALAAGMSVTALVSPAVAAGPPAAGDQAIGQALDQLLRTDNLPGGQAVVTERGRSREISRGAGNLRTGRPFPHQSRIRIGSNTKTFVATVMLRLVAERKVELDVPIERYLPGVVRATAMTAQSSRSGSCCSTPAA
;
A
#
# COMPACT_ATOMS: atom_id res chain seq x y z
N MET A 1 -9.98 56.71 58.79
CA MET A 1 -8.64 56.54 58.20
C MET A 1 -8.32 55.04 58.23
N LEU A 2 -8.70 54.27 57.20
CA LEU A 2 -7.84 53.65 56.15
C LEU A 2 -6.76 52.71 56.74
N ALA A 3 -6.95 51.38 56.70
CA ALA A 3 -6.43 50.42 55.69
C ALA A 3 -5.04 49.83 56.10
N GLY A 4 -4.68 48.57 55.88
CA GLY A 4 -5.26 47.56 55.01
C GLY A 4 -4.76 46.14 55.31
N ILE A 5 -5.45 45.17 54.72
CA ILE A 5 -5.16 43.74 54.76
C ILE A 5 -4.36 43.41 53.49
N ALA A 6 -3.15 42.88 53.66
CA ALA A 6 -2.33 42.40 52.55
C ALA A 6 -2.79 40.99 52.15
N LEU A 7 -3.39 40.85 50.98
CA LEU A 7 -3.67 39.56 50.34
C LEU A 7 -2.42 39.13 49.56
N ALA A 8 -1.71 38.10 50.04
CA ALA A 8 -0.65 37.45 49.29
C ALA A 8 -1.27 36.45 48.29
N ALA A 9 -1.19 36.77 47.00
CA ALA A 9 -1.62 35.88 45.92
C ALA A 9 -0.57 34.78 45.68
N GLY A 10 -0.88 33.54 46.05
CA GLY A 10 -0.07 32.38 45.72
C GLY A 10 -0.26 31.99 44.25
N MET A 11 0.78 32.15 43.43
CA MET A 11 0.81 31.59 42.07
C MET A 11 1.17 30.11 42.15
N SER A 12 0.15 29.24 42.14
CA SER A 12 0.33 27.81 41.95
C SER A 12 0.70 27.53 40.49
N VAL A 13 1.96 27.23 40.23
CA VAL A 13 2.43 26.70 38.94
C VAL A 13 2.04 25.22 38.88
N THR A 14 0.92 24.90 38.24
CA THR A 14 0.54 23.53 37.91
C THR A 14 1.37 23.06 36.71
N ALA A 15 2.41 22.26 36.98
CA ALA A 15 3.13 21.54 35.94
C ALA A 15 2.19 20.52 35.29
N LEU A 16 1.80 20.75 34.04
CA LEU A 16 1.07 19.79 33.21
C LEU A 16 2.04 18.66 32.83
N VAL A 17 2.09 17.61 33.64
CA VAL A 17 2.79 16.37 33.29
C VAL A 17 1.96 15.67 32.21
N SER A 18 2.32 15.87 30.94
CA SER A 18 1.74 15.08 29.86
C SER A 18 2.23 13.64 29.98
N PRO A 19 1.35 12.62 30.03
CA PRO A 19 1.79 11.24 29.93
C PRO A 19 2.34 11.04 28.52
N ALA A 20 3.64 10.82 28.40
CA ALA A 20 4.23 10.30 27.19
C ALA A 20 3.65 8.90 26.97
N VAL A 21 2.77 8.75 25.97
CA VAL A 21 2.33 7.42 25.52
C VAL A 21 3.55 6.77 24.89
N ALA A 22 4.27 5.99 25.69
CA ALA A 22 5.32 5.11 25.20
C ALA A 22 4.65 4.13 24.22
N ALA A 23 5.06 4.19 22.96
CA ALA A 23 4.71 3.15 22.00
C ALA A 23 5.20 1.82 22.59
N GLY A 24 4.26 0.94 22.92
CA GLY A 24 4.60 -0.39 23.42
C GLY A 24 5.52 -1.13 22.43
N PRO A 25 6.30 -2.10 22.91
CA PRO A 25 7.17 -2.87 22.03
C PRO A 25 6.37 -3.40 20.84
N PRO A 26 6.95 -3.37 19.62
CA PRO A 26 6.28 -3.91 18.44
C PRO A 26 5.81 -5.33 18.75
N ALA A 27 4.57 -5.64 18.37
CA ALA A 27 4.06 -7.00 18.54
C ALA A 27 5.06 -7.98 17.91
N ALA A 28 5.26 -9.15 18.52
CA ALA A 28 6.26 -10.12 18.05
C ALA A 28 6.17 -10.39 16.52
N GLY A 29 4.96 -10.33 15.95
CA GLY A 29 4.72 -10.42 14.51
C GLY A 29 5.30 -9.26 13.69
N ASP A 30 5.24 -8.02 14.17
CA ASP A 30 5.77 -6.85 13.46
C ASP A 30 7.31 -6.88 13.39
N GLN A 31 7.97 -7.42 14.43
CA GLN A 31 9.41 -7.65 14.40
C GLN A 31 9.78 -8.69 13.35
N ALA A 32 9.07 -9.81 13.29
CA ALA A 32 9.30 -10.86 12.29
C ALA A 32 9.08 -10.33 10.85
N ILE A 33 8.02 -9.55 10.61
CA ILE A 33 7.77 -8.90 9.32
C ILE A 33 8.89 -7.92 8.98
N GLY A 34 9.34 -7.13 9.96
CA GLY A 34 10.45 -6.21 9.80
C GLY A 34 11.74 -6.90 9.38
N GLN A 35 12.10 -8.00 10.03
CA GLN A 35 13.27 -8.82 9.69
C GLN A 35 13.15 -9.45 8.30
N ALA A 36 11.96 -9.91 7.93
CA ALA A 36 11.69 -10.45 6.59
C ALA A 36 11.84 -9.37 5.50
N LEU A 37 11.35 -8.15 5.75
CA LEU A 37 11.60 -7.00 4.88
C LEU A 37 13.10 -6.72 4.76
N ASP A 38 13.81 -6.62 5.89
CA ASP A 38 15.27 -6.39 5.88
C ASP A 38 16.05 -7.47 5.11
N GLN A 39 15.60 -8.73 5.16
CA GLN A 39 16.17 -9.83 4.38
C GLN A 39 15.86 -9.69 2.89
N LEU A 40 14.62 -9.37 2.52
CA LEU A 40 14.21 -9.17 1.13
C LEU A 40 14.97 -8.02 0.48
N LEU A 41 15.06 -6.87 1.18
CA LEU A 41 15.76 -5.70 0.67
C LEU A 41 17.23 -5.99 0.37
N ARG A 42 17.89 -6.77 1.24
CA ARG A 42 19.29 -7.18 1.03
C ARG A 42 19.46 -8.20 -0.09
N THR A 43 18.59 -9.21 -0.15
CA THR A 43 18.70 -10.31 -1.11
C THR A 43 18.43 -9.84 -2.53
N ASP A 44 17.42 -8.97 -2.71
CA ASP A 44 16.96 -8.52 -4.03
C ASP A 44 17.51 -7.13 -4.40
N ASN A 45 18.41 -6.58 -3.57
CA ASN A 45 18.99 -5.24 -3.73
C ASN A 45 17.92 -4.14 -3.94
N LEU A 46 16.86 -4.19 -3.12
CA LEU A 46 15.76 -3.24 -3.17
C LEU A 46 16.02 -2.06 -2.23
N PRO A 47 15.67 -0.83 -2.62
CA PRO A 47 16.00 0.37 -1.83
C PRO A 47 15.18 0.49 -0.54
N GLY A 48 13.96 -0.05 -0.52
CA GLY A 48 13.04 0.02 0.60
C GLY A 48 11.71 -0.67 0.29
N GLY A 49 10.94 -0.91 1.34
CA GLY A 49 9.66 -1.62 1.24
C GLY A 49 8.78 -1.38 2.46
N GLN A 50 7.50 -1.70 2.31
CA GLN A 50 6.48 -1.54 3.35
C GLN A 50 5.53 -2.73 3.34
N ALA A 51 5.20 -3.20 4.53
CA ALA A 51 4.11 -4.12 4.78
C ALA A 51 3.01 -3.38 5.55
N VAL A 52 1.77 -3.50 5.09
CA VAL A 52 0.59 -3.01 5.81
C VAL A 52 -0.21 -4.22 6.24
N VAL A 53 -0.48 -4.35 7.53
CA VAL A 53 -1.22 -5.49 8.05
C VAL A 53 -2.45 -4.97 8.80
N THR A 54 -3.61 -5.48 8.43
CA THR A 54 -4.90 -5.08 9.02
C THR A 54 -5.49 -6.24 9.81
N GLU A 55 -5.74 -6.03 11.11
CA GLU A 55 -6.35 -7.01 12.01
C GLU A 55 -7.43 -6.34 12.86
N ARG A 56 -8.62 -6.95 12.92
CA ARG A 56 -9.76 -6.45 13.69
C ARG A 56 -10.05 -4.96 13.42
N GLY A 57 -9.99 -4.57 12.15
CA GLY A 57 -10.22 -3.19 11.70
C GLY A 57 -9.10 -2.19 11.99
N ARG A 58 -7.98 -2.62 12.58
CA ARG A 58 -6.82 -1.76 12.85
C ARG A 58 -5.67 -2.11 11.92
N SER A 59 -5.08 -1.10 11.31
CA SER A 59 -3.94 -1.25 10.41
C SER A 59 -2.66 -0.78 11.07
N ARG A 60 -1.57 -1.49 10.83
CA ARG A 60 -0.21 -1.04 11.14
C ARG A 60 0.66 -1.13 9.89
N GLU A 61 1.59 -0.19 9.80
CA GLU A 61 2.57 -0.10 8.71
C GLU A 61 3.96 -0.45 9.27
N ILE A 62 4.64 -1.40 8.64
CA ILE A 62 6.01 -1.78 8.94
C ILE A 62 6.84 -1.45 7.71
N SER A 63 7.76 -0.49 7.82
CA SER A 63 8.58 -0.02 6.70
C SER A 63 10.06 -0.24 6.95
N ARG A 64 10.83 -0.45 5.87
CA ARG A 64 12.29 -0.59 5.87
C ARG A 64 12.91 0.13 4.68
N GLY A 65 14.17 0.57 4.84
CA GLY A 65 14.93 1.21 3.78
C GLY A 65 14.41 2.60 3.37
N ALA A 66 14.88 3.06 2.21
CA ALA A 66 14.59 4.36 1.65
C ALA A 66 13.42 4.31 0.65
N GLY A 67 12.52 5.29 0.74
CA GLY A 67 11.50 5.54 -0.28
C GLY A 67 11.95 6.55 -1.34
N ASN A 68 13.05 7.26 -1.09
CA ASN A 68 13.64 8.19 -2.03
C ASN A 68 15.17 8.08 -1.99
N LEU A 69 15.75 7.51 -3.04
CA LEU A 69 17.19 7.30 -3.16
C LEU A 69 17.97 8.61 -3.31
N ARG A 70 17.38 9.65 -3.92
CA ARG A 70 18.04 10.94 -4.12
C ARG A 70 18.22 11.69 -2.79
N THR A 71 17.22 11.62 -1.91
CA THR A 71 17.23 12.36 -0.64
C THR A 71 17.56 11.49 0.56
N GLY A 72 17.73 10.18 0.38
CA GLY A 72 17.87 9.21 1.47
C GLY A 72 16.68 9.13 2.42
N ARG A 73 15.51 9.64 2.02
CA ARG A 73 14.34 9.70 2.92
C ARG A 73 13.79 8.29 3.15
N PRO A 74 13.36 7.96 4.39
CA PRO A 74 12.79 6.66 4.69
C PRO A 74 11.54 6.41 3.84
N PHE A 75 11.17 5.14 3.72
CA PHE A 75 9.94 4.77 3.03
C PHE A 75 8.73 5.49 3.67
N PRO A 76 7.91 6.22 2.89
CA PRO A 76 6.89 7.10 3.44
C PRO A 76 5.72 6.33 4.05
N HIS A 77 5.12 6.89 5.10
CA HIS A 77 3.80 6.46 5.57
C HIS A 77 2.74 6.70 4.49
N GLN A 78 1.67 5.89 4.49
CA GLN A 78 0.59 5.99 3.49
C GLN A 78 1.14 6.07 2.06
N SER A 79 2.11 5.20 1.77
CA SER A 79 2.87 5.25 0.53
C SER A 79 1.98 5.04 -0.70
N ARG A 80 2.31 5.72 -1.79
CA ARG A 80 1.74 5.46 -3.13
C ARG A 80 2.81 4.85 -4.00
N ILE A 81 2.60 3.61 -4.44
CA ILE A 81 3.55 2.85 -5.25
C ILE A 81 2.90 2.34 -6.54
N ARG A 82 3.72 2.04 -7.55
CA ARG A 82 3.27 1.32 -8.74
C ARG A 82 3.10 -0.15 -8.39
N ILE A 83 1.86 -0.63 -8.37
CA ILE A 83 1.50 -1.98 -7.92
C ILE A 83 1.70 -3.08 -8.99
N GLY A 84 2.09 -2.72 -10.21
CA GLY A 84 2.39 -3.66 -11.28
C GLY A 84 1.23 -4.58 -11.64
N SER A 85 1.48 -5.90 -11.76
CA SER A 85 0.46 -6.89 -12.14
C SER A 85 -0.72 -7.00 -11.17
N ASN A 86 -0.63 -6.46 -9.95
CA ASN A 86 -1.80 -6.35 -9.07
C ASN A 86 -2.97 -5.57 -9.72
N THR A 87 -2.67 -4.65 -10.65
CA THR A 87 -3.68 -3.94 -11.44
C THR A 87 -4.62 -4.90 -12.19
N LYS A 88 -4.17 -6.11 -12.57
CA LYS A 88 -5.00 -7.08 -13.29
C LYS A 88 -6.25 -7.48 -12.51
N THR A 89 -6.17 -7.58 -11.18
CA THR A 89 -7.33 -7.88 -10.34
C THR A 89 -8.37 -6.77 -10.44
N PHE A 90 -7.95 -5.50 -10.47
CA PHE A 90 -8.87 -4.37 -10.65
C PHE A 90 -9.55 -4.41 -12.02
N VAL A 91 -8.78 -4.67 -13.08
CA VAL A 91 -9.33 -4.80 -14.44
C VAL A 91 -10.30 -5.98 -14.51
N ALA A 92 -9.94 -7.13 -13.96
CA ALA A 92 -10.79 -8.32 -13.91
C ALA A 92 -12.12 -8.03 -13.19
N THR A 93 -12.10 -7.33 -12.06
CA THR A 93 -13.31 -6.93 -11.34
C THR A 93 -14.23 -6.07 -12.20
N VAL A 94 -13.69 -5.09 -12.92
CA VAL A 94 -14.49 -4.25 -13.83
C VAL A 94 -15.05 -5.07 -14.99
N MET A 95 -14.24 -5.96 -15.58
CA MET A 95 -14.68 -6.84 -16.65
C MET A 95 -15.82 -7.76 -16.21
N LEU A 96 -15.68 -8.42 -15.05
CA LEU A 96 -16.72 -9.30 -14.50
C LEU A 96 -17.97 -8.52 -14.10
N ARG A 97 -17.85 -7.26 -13.68
CA ARG A 97 -19.01 -6.38 -13.49
C ARG A 97 -19.75 -6.11 -14.81
N LEU A 98 -19.02 -5.86 -15.90
CA LEU A 98 -19.64 -5.66 -17.22
C LEU A 98 -20.32 -6.94 -17.72
N VAL A 99 -19.80 -8.11 -17.36
CA VAL A 99 -20.46 -9.40 -17.63
C VAL A 99 -21.76 -9.52 -16.84
N ALA A 100 -21.74 -9.20 -15.54
CA ALA A 100 -22.95 -9.20 -14.71
C ALA A 100 -24.01 -8.20 -15.23
N GLU A 101 -23.57 -7.06 -15.77
CA GLU A 101 -24.43 -6.06 -16.43
C GLU A 101 -24.85 -6.47 -17.86
N ARG A 102 -24.44 -7.65 -18.35
CA ARG A 102 -24.70 -8.16 -19.71
C ARG A 102 -24.19 -7.23 -20.83
N LYS A 103 -23.16 -6.44 -20.54
CA LYS A 103 -22.48 -5.56 -21.51
C LYS A 103 -21.29 -6.24 -22.19
N VAL A 104 -20.71 -7.24 -21.54
CA VAL A 104 -19.61 -8.07 -22.06
C VAL A 104 -19.96 -9.55 -21.89
N GLU A 105 -19.60 -10.36 -22.87
CA GLU A 105 -19.67 -11.81 -22.87
C GLU A 105 -18.22 -12.31 -23.05
N LEU A 106 -17.75 -13.21 -22.18
CA LEU A 106 -16.33 -13.61 -22.18
C LEU A 106 -15.99 -14.64 -23.26
N ASP A 107 -16.97 -15.44 -23.65
CA ASP A 107 -16.83 -16.61 -24.53
C ASP A 107 -17.07 -16.29 -26.01
N VAL A 108 -17.31 -15.02 -26.35
CA VAL A 108 -17.44 -14.58 -27.74
C VAL A 108 -16.10 -14.05 -28.26
N PRO A 109 -15.84 -14.12 -29.57
CA PRO A 109 -14.62 -13.57 -30.16
C PRO A 109 -14.47 -12.08 -29.82
N ILE A 110 -13.25 -11.65 -29.51
CA ILE A 110 -12.96 -10.25 -29.16
C ILE A 110 -13.34 -9.27 -30.29
N GLU A 111 -13.37 -9.75 -31.54
CA GLU A 111 -13.79 -8.98 -32.71
C GLU A 111 -15.23 -8.44 -32.60
N ARG A 112 -16.10 -9.08 -31.79
CA ARG A 112 -17.42 -8.53 -31.45
C ARG A 112 -17.34 -7.14 -30.81
N TYR A 113 -16.32 -6.90 -30.00
CA TYR A 113 -16.10 -5.64 -29.28
C TYR A 113 -15.14 -4.70 -30.01
N LEU A 114 -14.25 -5.24 -30.85
CA LEU A 114 -13.20 -4.49 -31.54
C LEU A 114 -13.17 -4.82 -33.05
N PRO A 115 -14.26 -4.55 -33.79
CA PRO A 115 -14.35 -4.90 -35.21
C PRO A 115 -13.30 -4.15 -36.03
N GLY A 116 -12.58 -4.87 -36.90
CA GLY A 116 -11.55 -4.29 -37.78
C GLY A 116 -10.22 -3.93 -37.11
N VAL A 117 -10.14 -4.01 -35.77
CA VAL A 117 -8.90 -3.77 -35.01
C VAL A 117 -8.14 -5.06 -34.75
N VAL A 118 -8.86 -6.16 -34.53
CA VAL A 118 -8.30 -7.49 -34.28
C VAL A 118 -8.94 -8.50 -35.22
N ARG A 119 -8.15 -9.29 -35.94
CA ARG A 119 -8.63 -10.46 -36.70
C ARG A 119 -8.43 -11.69 -35.82
N ALA A 120 -9.50 -12.27 -35.28
CA ALA A 120 -9.37 -13.33 -34.29
C ALA A 120 -9.53 -14.72 -34.92
N THR A 121 -8.43 -15.44 -35.13
CA THR A 121 -8.44 -16.90 -35.00
C THR A 121 -8.34 -17.23 -33.50
N ALA A 122 -9.49 -17.47 -32.86
CA ALA A 122 -9.65 -18.08 -31.53
C ALA A 122 -9.22 -17.31 -30.25
N MET A 123 -9.10 -15.97 -30.26
CA MET A 123 -8.94 -15.20 -29.01
C MET A 123 -10.29 -14.80 -28.40
N THR A 124 -10.67 -15.48 -27.32
CA THR A 124 -11.78 -15.08 -26.42
C THR A 124 -11.23 -14.19 -25.29
N ALA A 125 -12.09 -13.36 -24.67
CA ALA A 125 -11.68 -12.45 -23.59
C ALA A 125 -11.24 -13.19 -22.31
N GLN A 126 -11.49 -14.50 -22.23
CA GLN A 126 -11.16 -15.35 -21.10
C GLN A 126 -9.76 -16.00 -21.18
N SER A 127 -9.12 -15.98 -22.36
CA SER A 127 -7.87 -16.72 -22.59
C SER A 127 -6.64 -15.95 -22.10
N SER A 128 -6.10 -16.36 -20.95
CA SER A 128 -4.71 -16.07 -20.54
C SER A 128 -3.77 -17.22 -20.96
N ARG A 129 -3.86 -17.69 -22.21
CA ARG A 129 -3.00 -18.78 -22.74
C ARG A 129 -2.19 -18.38 -23.98
N SER A 130 -1.96 -17.09 -24.25
CA SER A 130 -0.98 -16.70 -25.26
C SER A 130 0.43 -16.73 -24.64
N GLY A 131 1.19 -17.79 -24.93
CA GLY A 131 2.58 -17.98 -24.47
C GLY A 131 3.60 -17.03 -25.11
N SER A 132 3.24 -15.81 -25.46
CA SER A 132 4.04 -14.93 -26.34
C SER A 132 4.51 -13.61 -25.73
N CYS A 133 4.25 -13.32 -24.45
CA CYS A 133 4.46 -11.96 -23.93
C CYS A 133 5.66 -11.75 -23.00
N CYS A 134 6.35 -12.81 -22.55
CA CYS A 134 7.51 -12.67 -21.67
C CYS A 134 8.80 -12.96 -22.42
N SER A 135 9.15 -12.13 -23.40
CA SER A 135 10.54 -12.06 -23.87
C SER A 135 11.31 -11.13 -22.95
N THR A 136 12.28 -11.67 -22.22
CA THR A 136 13.39 -10.91 -21.67
C THR A 136 14.23 -10.41 -22.85
N PRO A 137 14.60 -9.13 -22.98
CA PRO A 137 15.65 -8.78 -23.92
C PRO A 137 16.95 -9.44 -23.42
N ALA A 138 17.53 -10.30 -24.25
CA ALA A 138 18.91 -10.74 -24.07
C ALA A 138 19.83 -9.51 -24.17
N ALA A 139 20.85 -9.48 -23.31
CA ALA A 139 21.86 -8.44 -23.23
C ALA A 139 22.64 -8.28 -24.55
#